data_AF-A0A955SFN3-F1
#
_entry.id   AF-A0A955SFN3-F1
#
_cell.length_a   1.000
_cell.length_b   1.000
_cell.length_c   1.000
_cell.angle_alpha   90.00
_cell.angle_beta   90.00
_cell.angle_gamma   90.00
#
_symmetry.space_group_name_H-M   'P 1'
#
loop_
_entity.id
_entity.type
_entity.pdbx_description
1 polymer ?
#
loop_
_entity_poly.entity_id
_entity_poly.type
_entity_poly.pdbx_seq_one_letter_code
_entity_poly.pdbx_strand_id
1 'polypeptide(L)' 'LLPALPKALPVGRVTGLRARGAFEVNIEWRDGALTSATIVSHKGGPLRIRYRGAERKCETVPGQTLKFDAGLNIKDSRE' A
#
# COMPACT_ATOMS: atom_id res chain seq x y z
N LEU A 1 4.18 6.12 2.19
CA LEU A 1 3.20 6.28 1.10
C LEU A 1 2.92 7.76 0.93
N LEU A 2 3.27 8.32 -0.23
CA LEU A 2 2.93 9.69 -0.67
C LEU A 2 3.52 10.84 0.20
N PRO A 3 4.86 11.03 0.23
CA PRO A 3 5.47 12.14 0.96
C PRO A 3 5.30 13.52 0.29
N ALA A 4 4.95 13.58 -1.01
CA ALA A 4 4.90 14.82 -1.77
C ALA A 4 3.86 14.71 -2.90
N LEU A 5 2.57 14.66 -2.56
CA LEU A 5 1.53 14.76 -3.58
C LEU A 5 1.50 16.21 -4.11
N PRO A 6 1.74 16.47 -5.41
CA PRO A 6 1.49 17.80 -5.95
C PRO A 6 0.00 18.10 -5.80
N LYS A 7 -0.37 19.27 -5.28
CA LYS A 7 -1.77 19.74 -5.24
C LYS A 7 -2.49 19.65 -6.61
N ALA A 8 -1.73 19.51 -7.70
CA ALA A 8 -2.20 19.39 -9.07
C ALA A 8 -2.84 18.04 -9.44
N LEU A 9 -2.71 16.98 -8.63
CA LEU A 9 -3.26 15.65 -8.93
C LEU A 9 -4.23 15.18 -7.84
N PRO A 10 -5.50 15.63 -7.88
CA PRO A 10 -6.50 15.29 -6.85
C PRO A 10 -6.82 13.79 -6.86
N VAL A 11 -6.90 13.15 -8.02
CA VAL A 11 -7.19 11.73 -8.16
C VAL A 11 -6.15 11.04 -9.04
N GLY A 12 -5.75 9.84 -8.66
CA GLY A 12 -4.78 9.07 -9.41
C GLY A 12 -4.62 7.65 -8.89
N ARG A 13 -3.94 6.84 -9.69
CA ARG A 13 -3.56 5.48 -9.36
C ARG A 13 -2.16 5.23 -9.88
N VAL A 14 -1.38 4.51 -9.08
CA VAL A 14 -0.10 3.96 -9.49
C VAL A 14 -0.12 2.46 -9.24
N THR A 15 0.39 1.70 -10.19
CA THR A 15 0.45 0.24 -10.11
C THR A 15 1.84 -0.27 -10.48
N GLY A 16 2.22 -1.42 -9.95
CA GLY A 16 3.49 -2.06 -10.27
C GLY A 16 4.72 -1.39 -9.63
N LEU A 17 4.54 -0.57 -8.58
CA LEU A 17 5.70 0.00 -7.88
C LEU A 17 6.44 -1.10 -7.14
N ARG A 18 7.70 -1.32 -7.49
CA ARG A 18 8.54 -2.27 -6.74
C ARG A 18 9.24 -1.58 -5.58
N ALA A 19 8.97 -2.08 -4.38
CA ALA A 19 9.64 -1.69 -3.15
C ALA A 19 10.72 -2.71 -2.76
N ARG A 20 11.66 -2.28 -1.90
CA ARG A 20 12.71 -3.14 -1.34
C ARG A 20 12.07 -4.35 -0.66
N GLY A 21 12.62 -5.55 -0.92
CA GLY A 21 12.06 -6.82 -0.42
C GLY A 21 11.18 -7.56 -1.41
N ALA A 22 11.20 -7.19 -2.70
CA ALA A 22 10.37 -7.79 -3.75
C ALA A 22 8.86 -7.66 -3.44
N PHE A 23 8.48 -6.49 -2.93
CA PHE A 23 7.08 -6.11 -2.76
C PHE A 23 6.63 -5.31 -3.96
N GLU A 24 5.52 -5.69 -4.56
CA GLU A 24 4.79 -4.86 -5.52
C GLU A 24 3.73 -4.06 -4.78
N VAL A 25 3.64 -2.77 -5.07
CA VAL A 25 2.75 -1.83 -4.41
C VAL A 25 1.91 -1.14 -5.47
N ASN A 26 0.60 -1.21 -5.26
CA ASN A 26 -0.42 -0.55 -6.06
C ASN A 26 -1.16 0.42 -5.13
N ILE A 27 -1.31 1.68 -5.52
CA ILE A 27 -1.86 2.72 -4.65
C ILE A 27 -2.85 3.54 -5.47
N GLU A 28 -4.02 3.77 -4.90
CA GLU A 28 -5.08 4.62 -5.44
C GLU A 28 -5.35 5.73 -4.45
N TRP A 29 -5.45 6.97 -4.93
CA TRP A 29 -5.74 8.13 -4.10
C TRP A 29 -6.78 9.02 -4.76
N ARG A 30 -7.55 9.70 -3.92
CA ARG A 30 -8.57 10.68 -4.30
C ARG A 30 -8.56 11.82 -3.28
N ASP A 31 -8.68 13.05 -3.74
CA ASP A 31 -8.55 14.28 -2.95
C ASP A 31 -7.27 14.33 -2.09
N GLY A 32 -6.19 13.74 -2.60
CA GLY A 32 -4.92 13.58 -1.88
C GLY A 32 -4.99 12.74 -0.60
N ALA A 33 -6.05 11.96 -0.45
CA ALA A 33 -6.18 10.89 0.53
C ALA A 33 -6.01 9.53 -0.16
N LEU A 34 -5.40 8.58 0.54
CA LEU A 34 -5.31 7.20 0.10
C LEU A 34 -6.72 6.62 0.05
N THR A 35 -7.09 6.03 -1.08
CA THR A 35 -8.36 5.31 -1.23
C THR A 35 -8.14 3.83 -1.00
N SER A 36 -7.11 3.26 -1.63
CA SER A 36 -6.78 1.84 -1.55
C SER A 36 -5.29 1.66 -1.79
N ALA A 37 -4.65 0.73 -1.08
CA ALA A 37 -3.32 0.25 -1.40
C ALA A 37 -3.30 -1.28 -1.42
N THR A 38 -2.83 -1.87 -2.51
CA THR A 38 -2.61 -3.32 -2.60
C THR A 38 -1.13 -3.59 -2.61
N ILE A 39 -0.66 -4.47 -1.72
CA ILE A 39 0.73 -4.86 -1.60
C ILE A 39 0.82 -6.36 -1.85
N VAL A 40 1.60 -6.75 -2.84
CA VAL A 40 1.89 -8.15 -3.17
C VAL A 40 3.31 -8.45 -2.72
N SER A 41 3.46 -9.43 -1.85
CA SER A 41 4.76 -9.91 -1.41
C SER A 41 5.18 -11.08 -2.28
N HIS A 42 6.19 -10.92 -3.14
CA HIS A 42 6.66 -12.03 -3.98
C HIS A 42 7.62 -12.96 -3.23
N LYS A 43 8.43 -12.40 -2.33
CA LYS A 43 9.46 -13.15 -1.59
C LYS A 43 9.05 -13.49 -0.15
N GLY A 44 8.04 -12.81 0.39
CA GLY A 44 7.76 -12.84 1.83
C GLY A 44 8.77 -12.01 2.62
N GLY A 45 8.45 -11.77 3.88
CA GLY A 45 9.29 -11.02 4.81
C GLY A 45 8.58 -9.85 5.51
N PRO A 46 9.33 -9.08 6.30
CA PRO A 46 8.78 -8.00 7.11
C PRO A 46 8.36 -6.82 6.21
N LEU A 47 7.05 -6.58 6.14
CA LEU A 47 6.47 -5.44 5.45
C LEU A 47 6.25 -4.30 6.45
N ARG A 48 6.75 -3.12 6.12
CA ARG A 48 6.54 -1.89 6.88
C ARG A 48 5.90 -0.83 6.00
N ILE A 49 4.72 -0.38 6.40
CA ILE A 49 3.94 0.60 5.65
C ILE A 49 3.77 1.83 6.53
N ARG A 50 4.02 3.01 5.96
CA ARG A 50 3.79 4.30 6.62
C ARG A 50 2.88 5.18 5.78
N TYR A 51 1.82 5.71 6.37
CA TYR A 51 0.90 6.66 5.74
C TYR A 51 0.39 7.67 6.78
N ARG A 52 0.50 8.98 6.49
CA ARG A 52 0.05 10.09 7.35
C ARG A 52 0.39 9.94 8.86
N GLY A 53 1.59 9.46 9.18
CA GLY A 53 2.06 9.27 10.55
C GLY A 53 1.66 7.94 11.19
N ALA A 54 0.76 7.16 10.59
CA ALA A 54 0.48 5.80 10.99
C ALA A 54 1.51 4.84 10.36
N GLU A 55 2.05 3.93 11.18
CA GLU A 55 2.92 2.84 10.75
C GLU A 55 2.23 1.50 11.02
N ARG A 56 2.33 0.59 10.05
CA ARG A 56 1.89 -0.80 10.20
C ARG A 56 3.02 -1.74 9.83
N LYS A 57 3.26 -2.71 10.71
CA LYS A 57 4.22 -3.79 10.52
C LYS A 57 3.44 -5.08 10.40
N CYS A 58 3.67 -5.82 9.32
CA CYS A 58 3.14 -7.17 9.15
C CYS A 58 4.25 -8.07 8.62
N GLU A 59 4.21 -9.32 9.04
CA GLU A 59 4.98 -10.37 8.38
C GLU A 59 4.17 -10.88 7.20
N THR A 60 4.83 -11.00 6.05
CA THR A 60 4.20 -11.49 4.83
C THR A 60 4.81 -12.80 4.40
N VAL A 61 4.00 -13.65 3.78
CA VAL A 61 4.48 -14.87 3.12
C VAL A 61 4.63 -14.63 1.61
N PRO A 62 5.51 -15.37 0.92
CA PRO A 62 5.61 -15.30 -0.54
C PRO A 62 4.26 -15.62 -1.20
N GLY A 63 3.84 -14.79 -2.14
CA GLY A 63 2.54 -14.87 -2.81
C GLY A 63 1.39 -14.17 -2.07
N GLN A 64 1.63 -13.61 -0.86
CA GLN A 64 0.57 -12.96 -0.11
C GLN A 64 0.23 -11.59 -0.72
N THR A 65 -1.07 -11.37 -0.92
CA THR A 65 -1.60 -10.07 -1.33
C THR A 65 -2.37 -9.45 -0.17
N LEU A 66 -1.96 -8.26 0.24
CA LEU A 66 -2.57 -7.49 1.31
C LEU A 66 -3.22 -6.25 0.72
N LYS A 67 -4.53 -6.10 0.94
CA LYS A 67 -5.26 -4.87 0.59
C LYS A 67 -5.44 -4.01 1.83
N PHE A 68 -5.11 -2.74 1.68
CA PHE A 68 -5.18 -1.71 2.69
C PHE A 68 -6.19 -0.65 2.27
N ASP A 69 -7.08 -0.29 3.18
CA ASP A 69 -7.99 0.84 3.01
C ASP A 69 -7.30 2.18 3.37
N ALA A 70 -8.00 3.30 3.21
CA ALA A 70 -7.56 4.66 3.58
C ALA A 70 -6.98 4.74 5.00
N GLY A 71 -7.53 3.96 5.93
CA GLY A 71 -7.09 3.87 7.32
C GLY A 71 -5.94 2.91 7.59
N LEU A 72 -5.22 2.44 6.56
CA LEU A 72 -4.23 1.35 6.68
C LEU A 72 -4.81 0.03 7.23
N ASN A 73 -6.12 -0.17 7.24
CA ASN A 73 -6.73 -1.42 7.71
C ASN A 73 -6.58 -2.53 6.66
N ILE A 74 -6.20 -3.74 7.09
CA ILE A 74 -6.08 -4.89 6.18
C ILE A 74 -7.49 -5.40 5.93
N LYS A 75 -7.95 -5.32 4.69
CA LYS A 75 -9.06 -6.14 4.20
C LYS A 75 -8.45 -7.41 3.64
N ASP A 76 -8.25 -8.39 4.53
CA ASP A 76 -7.98 -9.77 4.12
C ASP A 76 -9.31 -10.29 3.58
N SER A 77 -9.46 -10.38 2.25
CA SER A 77 -10.61 -11.05 1.64
C SER A 77 -10.47 -12.56 1.87
N ARG A 78 -10.76 -12.99 3.09
CA ARG A 78 -11.28 -14.34 3.37
C ARG A 78 -12.78 -14.16 3.59
N GLU A 79 -13.52 -14.26 2.49
CA GLU A 79 -14.93 -14.70 2.52
C GLU A 79 -14.95 -16.21 2.31
#